data_AF-A0A9P5J790-F1
#
_entry.id   AF-A0A9P5J790-F1
#
_cell.length_a   1.000
_cell.length_b   1.000
_cell.length_c   1.000
_cell.angle_alpha   90.00
_cell.angle_beta   90.00
_cell.angle_gamma   90.00
#
_symmetry.space_group_name_H-M   'P 1'
#
loop_
_entity.id
_entity.type
_entity.pdbx_description
1 polymer ?
#
loop_
_entity_poly.entity_id
_entity_poly.type
_entity_poly.pdbx_seq_one_letter_code
_entity_poly.pdbx_strand_id
1 'polypeptide(L)'
;MSAEVEEFETSLKALVTAKRLSGSKLTALTELAMKNMKSDARIVSALFRTIRQVPSENKISTLYAFDSVARAAKNQAVKKGLSAKAAEGNAATFMVKLEAIVEDVFSDLAKATTEVPEIREKMNKVLDLWSKGSTFPSHIMIRLKSYAGEADPSAFQGAYFTRFYLVMLSILYHVRMPIAPSTNDLRTLWLEALFAHTSVDCLYATKHRIVPSAEYKASLIHSNSCRAHER
;
A
#
# COMPACT_ATOMS: atom_id res chain seq x y z
N MET A 1 -10.17 -1.16 -31.24
CA MET A 1 -9.54 -1.76 -30.03
C MET A 1 -8.46 -2.71 -30.54
N SER A 2 -7.24 -2.72 -30.00
CA SER A 2 -6.25 -3.74 -30.38
C SER A 2 -6.77 -5.12 -29.95
N ALA A 3 -6.91 -6.04 -30.92
CA ALA A 3 -7.48 -7.37 -30.73
C ALA A 3 -6.75 -8.16 -29.61
N GLU A 4 -5.46 -7.87 -29.41
CA GLU A 4 -4.61 -8.57 -28.45
C GLU A 4 -4.97 -8.26 -26.97
N VAL A 5 -5.47 -7.05 -26.68
CA VAL A 5 -5.89 -6.68 -25.32
C VAL A 5 -7.24 -7.31 -24.98
N GLU A 6 -8.11 -7.47 -25.98
CA GLU A 6 -9.39 -8.15 -25.82
C GLU A 6 -9.21 -9.66 -25.59
N GLU A 7 -8.24 -10.27 -26.28
CA GLU A 7 -7.84 -11.65 -26.03
C GLU A 7 -7.32 -11.84 -24.59
N PHE A 8 -6.52 -10.90 -24.09
CA PHE A 8 -6.07 -10.90 -22.69
C PHE A 8 -7.24 -10.81 -21.70
N GLU A 9 -8.18 -9.88 -21.92
CA GLU A 9 -9.37 -9.73 -21.07
C GLU A 9 -10.23 -11.00 -21.05
N THR A 10 -10.43 -11.61 -22.21
CA THR A 10 -11.22 -12.84 -22.35
C THR A 10 -10.53 -14.01 -21.64
N SER A 11 -9.22 -14.15 -21.82
CA SER A 11 -8.42 -15.18 -21.16
C SER A 11 -8.41 -14.99 -19.63
N LEU A 12 -8.29 -13.74 -19.16
CA LEU A 12 -8.34 -13.41 -17.74
C LEU A 12 -9.71 -13.77 -17.14
N LYS A 13 -10.81 -13.37 -17.79
CA LYS A 13 -12.18 -13.72 -17.36
C LYS A 13 -12.40 -15.23 -17.32
N ALA A 14 -11.92 -15.95 -18.33
CA ALA A 14 -12.01 -17.41 -18.38
C ALA A 14 -11.20 -18.09 -17.27
N LEU A 15 -10.04 -17.52 -16.89
CA LEU A 15 -9.22 -18.03 -15.79
C LEU A 15 -9.88 -17.82 -14.42
N VAL A 16 -10.43 -16.63 -14.17
CA VAL A 16 -11.01 -16.29 -12.86
C VAL A 16 -12.38 -16.91 -12.63
N THR A 17 -13.11 -17.21 -13.70
CA THR A 17 -14.43 -17.89 -13.63
C THR A 17 -14.28 -19.40 -13.56
N ALA A 18 -13.10 -19.94 -13.87
CA ALA A 18 -12.86 -21.37 -13.81
C ALA A 18 -12.89 -21.87 -12.36
N LYS A 19 -13.66 -22.94 -12.11
CA LYS A 19 -13.75 -23.61 -10.81
C LYS A 19 -12.40 -24.06 -10.26
N ARG A 20 -11.42 -24.31 -11.13
CA ARG A 20 -10.04 -24.67 -10.77
C ARG A 20 -9.05 -23.82 -11.56
N LEU A 21 -8.06 -23.30 -10.85
CA LEU A 21 -6.89 -22.66 -11.45
C LEU A 21 -6.11 -23.66 -12.30
N SER A 22 -6.00 -23.36 -13.58
CA SER A 22 -5.17 -24.13 -14.50
C SER A 22 -3.83 -23.42 -14.66
N GLY A 23 -2.75 -24.10 -14.29
CA GLY A 23 -1.39 -23.57 -14.42
C GLY A 23 -1.02 -23.22 -15.87
N SER A 24 -1.49 -24.00 -16.86
CA SER A 24 -1.25 -23.72 -18.28
C SER A 24 -2.00 -22.48 -18.78
N LYS A 25 -3.22 -22.25 -18.31
CA LYS A 25 -3.95 -21.01 -18.62
C LYS A 25 -3.28 -19.79 -17.99
N LEU A 26 -2.75 -19.94 -16.78
CA LEU A 26 -2.01 -18.88 -16.07
C LEU A 26 -0.73 -18.49 -16.80
N THR A 27 0.05 -19.47 -17.29
CA THR A 27 1.25 -19.20 -18.09
C THR A 27 0.91 -18.56 -19.43
N ALA A 28 -0.11 -19.06 -20.13
CA ALA A 28 -0.56 -18.47 -21.40
C ALA A 28 -1.03 -17.02 -21.23
N LEU A 29 -1.80 -16.72 -20.17
CA LEU A 29 -2.21 -15.36 -19.83
C LEU A 29 -1.00 -14.45 -19.57
N THR A 30 0.01 -14.97 -18.87
CA THR A 30 1.24 -14.22 -18.55
C THR A 30 2.02 -13.90 -19.82
N GLU A 31 2.15 -14.85 -20.74
CA GLU A 31 2.79 -14.63 -22.03
C GLU A 31 2.06 -13.59 -22.88
N LEU A 32 0.73 -13.62 -22.92
CA LEU A 32 -0.09 -12.60 -23.58
C LEU A 32 0.15 -11.20 -22.99
N ALA A 33 0.25 -11.09 -21.66
CA ALA A 33 0.59 -9.83 -21.01
C ALA A 33 1.99 -9.34 -21.42
N MET A 34 2.99 -10.23 -21.40
CA MET A 34 4.38 -9.89 -21.74
C MET A 34 4.55 -9.46 -23.22
N LYS A 35 3.77 -10.05 -24.14
CA LYS A 35 3.75 -9.67 -25.57
C LYS A 35 3.17 -8.27 -25.79
N ASN A 36 2.22 -7.86 -24.96
CA ASN A 36 1.43 -6.63 -25.15
C ASN A 36 1.85 -5.45 -24.25
N MET A 37 3.10 -5.45 -23.75
CA MET A 37 3.62 -4.42 -22.84
C MET A 37 3.62 -2.99 -23.40
N LYS A 38 3.51 -2.81 -24.72
CA LYS A 38 3.31 -1.49 -25.34
C LYS A 38 2.02 -0.81 -24.88
N SER A 39 0.99 -1.62 -24.57
CA SER A 39 -0.30 -1.18 -24.04
C SER A 39 -0.43 -1.48 -22.54
N ASP A 40 0.66 -1.35 -21.79
CA ASP A 40 0.75 -1.63 -20.35
C ASP A 40 -0.43 -1.06 -19.53
N ALA A 41 -0.79 0.21 -19.73
CA ALA A 41 -1.87 0.87 -19.00
C ALA A 41 -3.23 0.18 -19.19
N ARG A 42 -3.49 -0.35 -20.39
CA ARG A 42 -4.76 -1.04 -20.68
C ARG A 42 -4.80 -2.41 -20.02
N ILE A 43 -3.68 -3.14 -20.03
CA ILE A 43 -3.54 -4.44 -19.34
C ILE A 43 -3.73 -4.27 -17.84
N VAL A 44 -3.06 -3.28 -17.23
CA VAL A 44 -3.20 -2.98 -15.80
C VAL A 44 -4.64 -2.63 -15.45
N SER A 45 -5.29 -1.80 -16.26
CA SER A 45 -6.69 -1.41 -16.06
C SER A 45 -7.64 -2.61 -16.15
N ALA A 46 -7.46 -3.48 -17.14
CA ALA A 46 -8.24 -4.69 -17.33
C ALA A 46 -8.07 -5.67 -16.15
N LEU A 47 -6.82 -5.86 -15.69
CA LEU A 47 -6.49 -6.69 -14.54
C LEU A 47 -7.16 -6.16 -13.27
N PHE A 48 -7.00 -4.86 -12.98
CA PHE A 48 -7.58 -4.22 -11.81
C PHE A 48 -9.12 -4.30 -11.78
N ARG A 49 -9.77 -4.00 -12.91
CA ARG A 49 -11.23 -4.09 -13.02
C ARG A 49 -11.73 -5.51 -12.78
N THR A 50 -11.07 -6.50 -13.36
CA THR A 50 -11.48 -7.90 -13.22
C THR A 50 -11.32 -8.36 -11.78
N ILE A 51 -10.19 -8.04 -11.12
CA ILE A 51 -9.96 -8.37 -9.71
C ILE A 51 -11.11 -7.84 -8.85
N ARG A 52 -11.51 -6.58 -9.03
CA ARG A 52 -12.58 -5.96 -8.24
C ARG A 52 -13.97 -6.53 -8.49
N GLN A 53 -14.25 -6.98 -9.71
CA GLN A 53 -15.56 -7.51 -10.10
C GLN A 53 -15.76 -8.99 -9.69
N VAL A 54 -14.68 -9.73 -9.49
CA VAL A 54 -14.72 -11.16 -9.18
C VAL A 54 -15.22 -11.40 -7.74
N PRO A 55 -16.09 -12.39 -7.50
CA PRO A 55 -16.58 -12.73 -6.16
C PRO A 55 -15.47 -13.26 -5.25
N SER A 56 -15.67 -13.19 -3.93
CA SER A 56 -14.68 -13.56 -2.91
C SER A 56 -14.07 -14.95 -3.09
N GLU A 57 -14.86 -15.94 -3.50
CA GLU A 57 -14.41 -17.33 -3.74
C GLU A 57 -13.30 -17.43 -4.81
N ASN A 58 -13.34 -16.56 -5.82
CA ASN A 58 -12.43 -16.58 -6.95
C ASN A 58 -11.28 -15.57 -6.80
N LYS A 59 -11.22 -14.83 -5.68
CA LYS A 59 -10.17 -13.85 -5.40
C LYS A 59 -8.78 -14.48 -5.34
N ILE A 60 -8.68 -15.70 -4.80
CA ILE A 60 -7.42 -16.45 -4.77
C ILE A 60 -6.87 -16.66 -6.19
N SER A 61 -7.75 -16.97 -7.15
CA SER A 61 -7.38 -17.13 -8.55
C SER A 61 -6.84 -15.84 -9.16
N THR A 62 -7.48 -14.73 -8.85
CA THR A 62 -7.03 -13.41 -9.32
C THR A 62 -5.69 -13.00 -8.71
N LEU A 63 -5.43 -13.35 -7.44
CA LEU A 63 -4.16 -13.09 -6.76
C LEU A 63 -3.00 -13.81 -7.45
N TYR A 64 -3.18 -15.09 -7.82
CA TYR A 64 -2.17 -15.85 -8.56
C TYR A 64 -1.95 -15.33 -9.98
N ALA A 65 -3.00 -14.87 -10.66
CA ALA A 65 -2.89 -14.18 -11.94
C ALA A 65 -2.04 -12.91 -11.83
N PHE A 66 -2.31 -12.08 -10.83
CA PHE A 66 -1.56 -10.86 -10.55
C PHE A 66 -0.09 -11.16 -10.24
N ASP A 67 0.18 -12.12 -9.34
CA ASP A 67 1.53 -12.57 -8.98
C ASP A 67 2.34 -13.04 -10.19
N SER A 68 1.77 -13.91 -11.02
CA SER A 68 2.45 -14.47 -12.18
C SER A 68 2.88 -13.37 -13.15
N VAL A 69 1.98 -12.44 -13.45
CA VAL A 69 2.24 -11.31 -14.35
C VAL A 69 3.28 -10.35 -13.76
N ALA A 70 3.19 -10.02 -12.48
CA ALA A 70 4.13 -9.11 -11.80
C ALA A 70 5.56 -9.69 -11.79
N ARG A 71 5.72 -10.96 -11.40
CA ARG A 71 7.05 -11.62 -11.40
C ARG A 71 7.62 -11.76 -12.80
N ALA A 72 6.80 -12.10 -13.80
CA ALA A 72 7.22 -12.17 -15.18
C ALA A 72 7.67 -10.80 -15.72
N ALA A 73 6.91 -9.73 -15.45
CA ALA A 73 7.27 -8.38 -15.85
C ALA A 73 8.59 -7.93 -15.22
N LYS A 74 8.78 -8.17 -13.91
CA LYS A 74 10.04 -7.87 -13.21
C LYS A 74 11.22 -8.63 -13.82
N ASN A 75 11.07 -9.93 -14.06
CA ASN A 75 12.12 -10.73 -14.68
C ASN A 75 12.47 -10.24 -16.09
N GLN A 76 11.47 -9.85 -16.88
CA GLN A 76 11.69 -9.28 -18.21
C GLN A 76 12.36 -7.91 -18.15
N ALA A 77 11.98 -7.04 -17.20
CA ALA A 77 12.59 -5.74 -17.00
C ALA A 77 14.08 -5.86 -16.63
N VAL A 78 14.41 -6.76 -15.70
CA VAL A 78 15.80 -7.04 -15.31
C VAL A 78 16.59 -7.65 -16.46
N LYS A 79 16.05 -8.66 -17.14
CA LYS A 79 16.73 -9.36 -18.25
C LYS A 79 17.05 -8.44 -19.42
N LYS A 80 16.16 -7.49 -19.72
CA LYS A 80 16.32 -6.54 -20.83
C LYS A 80 16.94 -5.20 -20.41
N GLY A 81 17.25 -5.00 -19.13
CA GLY A 81 17.79 -3.74 -18.60
C GLY A 81 16.88 -2.53 -18.86
N LEU A 82 15.55 -2.72 -18.82
CA LEU A 82 14.59 -1.69 -19.21
C LEU A 82 14.47 -0.60 -18.13
N SER A 83 14.43 0.66 -18.57
CA SER A 83 14.20 1.80 -17.68
C SER A 83 12.72 2.14 -17.59
N ALA A 84 12.26 2.47 -16.37
CA ALA A 84 10.90 2.93 -16.10
C ALA A 84 10.61 4.35 -16.64
N LYS A 85 11.62 5.06 -17.17
CA LYS A 85 11.48 6.42 -17.74
C LYS A 85 11.24 6.44 -19.25
N ALA A 86 10.93 5.31 -19.88
CA ALA A 86 10.66 5.28 -21.31
C ALA A 86 9.34 6.00 -21.64
N ALA A 87 9.33 6.71 -22.77
CA ALA A 87 8.11 7.36 -23.29
C ALA A 87 7.08 6.34 -23.80
N GLU A 88 7.54 5.15 -24.21
CA GLU A 88 6.70 4.04 -24.64
C GLU A 88 6.52 2.99 -23.53
N GLY A 89 5.35 2.33 -23.53
CA GLY A 89 5.03 1.27 -22.58
C GLY A 89 6.01 0.09 -22.67
N ASN A 90 6.61 -0.27 -21.53
CA ASN A 90 7.54 -1.36 -21.39
C ASN A 90 7.31 -2.13 -20.06
N ALA A 91 8.08 -3.19 -19.81
CA ALA A 91 7.91 -4.00 -18.60
C ALA A 91 8.23 -3.21 -17.30
N ALA A 92 9.13 -2.23 -17.34
CA ALA A 92 9.45 -1.38 -16.20
C ALA A 92 8.39 -0.30 -15.94
N THR A 93 7.82 0.33 -16.98
CA THR A 93 6.67 1.26 -16.83
C THR A 93 5.43 0.53 -16.34
N PHE A 94 5.24 -0.72 -16.79
CA PHE A 94 4.19 -1.61 -16.30
C PHE A 94 4.34 -1.90 -14.81
N MET A 95 5.56 -2.16 -14.32
CA MET A 95 5.81 -2.37 -12.89
C MET A 95 5.45 -1.14 -12.05
N VAL A 96 5.79 0.08 -12.50
CA VAL A 96 5.40 1.31 -11.79
C VAL A 96 3.87 1.45 -11.72
N LYS A 97 3.16 1.11 -12.81
CA LYS A 97 1.69 1.12 -12.81
C LYS A 97 1.08 0.03 -11.93
N LEU A 98 1.72 -1.14 -11.85
CA LEU A 98 1.32 -2.19 -10.91
C LEU A 98 1.51 -1.77 -9.45
N GLU A 99 2.62 -1.11 -9.13
CA GLU A 99 2.88 -0.56 -7.79
C GLU A 99 1.80 0.42 -7.36
N ALA A 100 1.25 1.22 -8.29
CA ALA A 100 0.18 2.16 -7.98
C ALA A 100 -1.16 1.47 -7.60
N ILE A 101 -1.42 0.27 -8.13
CA ILE A 101 -2.71 -0.43 -7.91
C ILE A 101 -2.63 -1.57 -6.88
N VAL A 102 -1.43 -2.02 -6.52
CA VAL A 102 -1.25 -3.22 -5.69
C VAL A 102 -1.85 -3.05 -4.30
N GLU A 103 -1.79 -1.85 -3.72
CA GLU A 103 -2.37 -1.55 -2.41
C GLU A 103 -3.90 -1.66 -2.43
N ASP A 104 -4.54 -1.12 -3.46
CA ASP A 104 -5.98 -1.22 -3.64
C ASP A 104 -6.42 -2.68 -3.84
N VAL A 105 -5.64 -3.46 -4.60
CA VAL A 105 -5.87 -4.90 -4.78
C VAL A 105 -5.79 -5.64 -3.44
N PHE A 106 -4.77 -5.37 -2.62
CA PHE A 106 -4.63 -6.01 -1.31
C PHE A 106 -5.69 -5.56 -0.31
N SER A 107 -6.11 -4.29 -0.36
CA SER A 107 -7.23 -3.78 0.44
C SER A 107 -8.53 -4.52 0.10
N ASP A 108 -8.78 -4.78 -1.18
CA ASP A 108 -9.95 -5.53 -1.65
C ASP A 108 -9.91 -7.01 -1.21
N LEU A 109 -8.73 -7.65 -1.31
CA LEU A 109 -8.52 -9.02 -0.82
C LEU A 109 -8.66 -9.13 0.71
N ALA A 110 -8.20 -8.13 1.46
CA ALA A 110 -8.34 -8.09 2.91
C ALA A 110 -9.81 -8.05 3.35
N LYS A 111 -10.67 -7.34 2.60
CA LYS A 111 -12.12 -7.34 2.85
C LYS A 111 -12.73 -8.73 2.61
N ALA A 112 -12.37 -9.36 1.49
CA ALA A 112 -12.83 -10.70 1.13
C ALA A 112 -12.39 -11.79 2.12
N THR A 113 -11.33 -11.54 2.90
CA THR A 113 -10.85 -12.46 3.94
C THR A 113 -11.88 -12.70 5.05
N THR A 114 -12.81 -11.76 5.27
CA THR A 114 -13.91 -11.91 6.24
C THR A 114 -14.84 -13.07 5.86
N GLU A 115 -15.02 -13.29 4.56
CA GLU A 115 -15.86 -14.37 4.02
C GLU A 115 -15.05 -15.65 3.80
N VAL A 116 -13.82 -15.51 3.31
CA VAL A 116 -12.94 -16.64 2.97
C VAL A 116 -11.59 -16.49 3.68
N PRO A 117 -11.39 -17.11 4.86
CA PRO A 117 -10.17 -16.96 5.64
C PRO A 117 -8.93 -17.52 4.92
N GLU A 118 -9.10 -18.45 3.98
CA GLU A 118 -8.02 -19.01 3.15
C GLU A 118 -7.28 -17.94 2.33
N ILE A 119 -7.96 -16.85 1.96
CA ILE A 119 -7.36 -15.74 1.20
C ILE A 119 -6.15 -15.17 1.95
N ARG A 120 -6.25 -15.01 3.28
CA ARG A 120 -5.18 -14.47 4.12
C ARG A 120 -3.91 -15.30 4.03
N GLU A 121 -4.03 -16.62 4.16
CA GLU A 121 -2.88 -17.51 4.08
C GLU A 121 -2.20 -17.46 2.71
N LYS A 122 -2.99 -17.34 1.64
CA LYS A 122 -2.44 -17.21 0.28
C LYS A 122 -1.78 -15.85 0.06
N MET A 123 -2.35 -14.78 0.59
CA MET A 123 -1.74 -13.45 0.57
C MET A 123 -0.37 -13.45 1.24
N ASN A 124 -0.24 -14.02 2.44
CA ASN A 124 1.05 -14.12 3.14
C ASN A 124 2.08 -14.92 2.34
N LYS A 125 1.67 -16.03 1.72
CA LYS A 125 2.55 -16.82 0.83
C LYS A 125 3.02 -16.01 -0.38
N VAL A 126 2.14 -15.24 -1.01
CA VAL A 126 2.50 -14.38 -2.14
C VAL A 126 3.43 -13.24 -1.70
N LEU A 127 3.19 -12.65 -0.53
CA LEU A 127 4.06 -11.61 0.04
C LEU A 127 5.47 -12.14 0.35
N ASP A 128 5.60 -13.37 0.84
CA ASP A 128 6.90 -14.03 1.04
C ASP A 128 7.62 -14.26 -0.30
N LEU A 129 6.89 -14.71 -1.35
CA LEU A 129 7.45 -14.87 -2.70
C LEU A 129 7.95 -13.53 -3.27
N TRP A 130 7.22 -12.44 -3.06
CA TRP A 130 7.63 -11.10 -3.51
C TRP A 130 8.81 -10.54 -2.72
N SER A 131 8.88 -10.84 -1.42
CA SER A 131 9.99 -10.48 -0.56
C SER A 131 11.28 -11.18 -1.02
N LYS A 132 11.22 -12.50 -1.26
CA LYS A 132 12.33 -13.29 -1.81
C LYS A 132 12.71 -12.87 -3.22
N GLY A 133 11.71 -12.58 -4.04
CA GLY A 133 11.89 -12.18 -5.43
C GLY A 133 12.35 -10.73 -5.63
N SER A 134 12.37 -9.91 -4.57
CA SER A 134 12.52 -8.44 -4.65
C SER A 134 11.65 -7.87 -5.78
N THR A 135 10.39 -8.30 -5.82
CA THR A 135 9.44 -7.94 -6.90
C THR A 135 8.99 -6.49 -6.76
N PHE A 136 8.76 -6.05 -5.52
CA PHE A 136 8.33 -4.70 -5.17
C PHE A 136 9.29 -4.10 -4.13
N PRO A 137 9.38 -2.76 -4.05
CA PRO A 137 10.25 -2.09 -3.09
C PRO A 137 9.76 -2.29 -1.65
N SER A 138 10.70 -2.29 -0.69
CA SER A 138 10.45 -2.66 0.71
C SER A 138 9.34 -1.84 1.38
N HIS A 139 9.20 -0.55 1.04
CA HIS A 139 8.18 0.32 1.61
C HIS A 139 6.75 -0.10 1.24
N ILE A 140 6.54 -0.63 0.02
CA ILE A 140 5.25 -1.20 -0.41
C ILE A 140 5.01 -2.50 0.35
N MET A 141 6.02 -3.36 0.46
CA MET A 141 5.90 -4.65 1.14
C MET A 141 5.47 -4.52 2.61
N ILE A 142 5.98 -3.53 3.33
CA ILE A 142 5.56 -3.24 4.71
C ILE A 142 4.07 -2.89 4.77
N ARG A 143 3.58 -2.05 3.84
CA ARG A 143 2.15 -1.73 3.76
C ARG A 143 1.31 -2.94 3.42
N LEU A 144 1.74 -3.76 2.45
CA LEU A 144 0.97 -4.95 2.05
C LEU A 144 0.82 -5.99 3.17
N LYS A 145 1.85 -6.16 4.00
CA LYS A 145 1.79 -7.05 5.17
C LYS A 145 0.74 -6.63 6.19
N SER A 146 0.52 -5.33 6.37
CA SER A 146 -0.53 -4.82 7.27
C SER A 146 -1.94 -5.27 6.83
N TYR A 147 -2.20 -5.37 5.53
CA TYR A 147 -3.48 -5.86 5.00
C TYR A 147 -3.70 -7.35 5.22
N ALA A 148 -2.63 -8.15 5.28
CA ALA A 148 -2.71 -9.58 5.49
C ALA A 148 -2.84 -9.98 6.98
N GLY A 149 -2.88 -9.00 7.89
CA GLY A 149 -2.98 -9.24 9.33
C GLY A 149 -1.66 -9.65 9.98
N GLU A 150 -0.55 -9.69 9.23
CA GLU A 150 0.81 -9.66 9.77
C GLU A 150 1.14 -8.21 10.15
N ALA A 151 0.39 -7.67 11.10
CA ALA A 151 0.80 -6.47 11.79
C ALA A 151 2.03 -6.84 12.61
N ASP A 152 3.22 -6.51 12.13
CA ASP A 152 4.31 -6.22 13.05
C ASP A 152 3.82 -5.03 13.90
N PRO A 153 3.53 -5.22 15.22
CA PRO A 153 2.96 -4.17 16.05
C PRO A 153 3.87 -2.94 16.17
N SER A 154 5.11 -3.03 15.68
CA SER A 154 6.11 -1.98 15.82
C SER A 154 6.15 -0.94 14.69
N ALA A 155 5.41 -1.12 13.58
CA ALA A 155 5.62 -0.29 12.38
C ALA A 155 4.42 0.56 11.89
N PHE A 156 3.20 0.37 12.39
CA PHE A 156 2.00 0.90 11.70
C PHE A 156 0.98 1.63 12.59
N GLN A 157 1.45 2.46 13.54
CA GLN A 157 0.55 3.26 14.40
C GLN A 157 0.69 4.79 14.26
N GLY A 158 1.45 5.30 13.28
CA GLY A 158 1.77 6.74 13.22
C GLY A 158 1.01 7.58 12.19
N ALA A 159 0.73 7.06 10.98
CA ALA A 159 0.49 7.95 9.84
C ALA A 159 -0.92 7.90 9.22
N TYR A 160 -1.67 6.81 9.40
CA TYR A 160 -2.97 6.64 8.72
C TYR A 160 -4.18 6.87 9.63
N PHE A 161 -4.01 6.73 10.95
CA PHE A 161 -5.09 7.02 11.90
C PHE A 161 -5.34 8.53 12.01
N THR A 162 -4.29 9.35 12.05
CA THR A 162 -4.39 10.81 12.14
C THR A 162 -5.09 11.43 10.94
N ARG A 163 -4.84 10.97 9.71
CA ARG A 163 -5.45 11.57 8.52
C ARG A 163 -6.94 11.23 8.36
N PHE A 164 -7.37 10.06 8.80
CA PHE A 164 -8.79 9.67 8.76
C PHE A 164 -9.59 10.28 9.93
N TYR A 165 -9.00 10.33 11.13
CA TYR A 165 -9.64 10.94 12.30
C TYR A 165 -9.74 12.47 12.17
N LEU A 166 -8.75 13.15 11.58
CA LEU A 166 -8.80 14.60 11.36
C LEU A 166 -9.86 15.00 10.33
N VAL A 167 -10.06 14.21 9.26
CA VAL A 167 -11.13 14.47 8.28
C VAL A 167 -12.51 14.22 8.92
N MET A 168 -12.66 13.17 9.74
CA MET A 168 -13.91 12.90 10.45
C MET A 168 -14.23 13.91 11.57
N LEU A 169 -13.23 14.38 12.32
CA LEU A 169 -13.40 15.46 13.31
C LEU A 169 -13.77 16.79 12.66
N SER A 170 -13.23 17.10 11.47
CA SER A 170 -13.56 18.32 10.74
C SER A 170 -15.03 18.32 10.24
N ILE A 171 -15.53 17.16 9.81
CA ILE A 171 -16.94 16.99 9.40
C ILE A 171 -17.90 17.06 10.61
N LEU A 172 -17.52 16.49 11.75
CA LEU A 172 -18.31 16.55 12.98
C LEU A 172 -18.35 17.95 13.62
N TYR A 173 -17.29 18.75 13.48
CA TYR A 173 -17.27 20.14 13.96
C TYR A 173 -18.13 21.11 13.13
N HIS A 174 -18.44 20.79 11.86
CA HIS A 174 -19.19 21.70 10.98
C HIS A 174 -20.72 21.58 11.05
N VAL A 175 -21.29 20.62 11.81
CA VAL A 175 -22.75 20.33 11.77
C VAL A 175 -23.50 20.66 13.08
N ARG A 176 -22.85 21.20 14.11
CA ARG A 176 -23.55 21.46 15.38
C ARG A 176 -23.07 22.73 16.07
N MET A 177 -23.72 23.86 15.78
CA MET A 177 -24.15 24.84 16.80
C MET A 177 -25.03 25.94 16.16
N PRO A 178 -26.34 26.02 16.47
CA PRO A 178 -27.05 27.29 16.49
C PRO A 178 -26.75 28.02 17.81
N ILE A 179 -26.34 29.27 17.69
CA ILE A 179 -26.05 30.21 18.79
C ILE A 179 -27.37 30.77 19.30
N ALA A 180 -27.63 30.67 20.61
CA ALA A 180 -28.33 31.72 21.36
C ALA A 180 -27.98 31.65 22.87
N PRO A 181 -27.91 32.79 23.58
CA PRO A 181 -27.25 32.90 24.88
C PRO A 181 -28.24 33.07 26.04
N SER A 182 -27.93 32.50 27.22
CA SER A 182 -28.33 33.09 28.50
C SER A 182 -27.54 32.52 29.67
N THR A 183 -26.72 33.39 30.25
CA THR A 183 -26.42 33.59 31.68
C THR A 183 -26.19 32.37 32.60
N ASN A 184 -24.97 32.37 33.15
CA ASN A 184 -24.58 31.92 34.49
C ASN A 184 -24.88 30.45 34.84
N ASP A 185 -23.88 29.57 34.67
CA ASP A 185 -23.37 28.77 35.81
C ASP A 185 -22.21 27.84 35.40
N LEU A 186 -21.09 27.96 36.12
CA LEU A 186 -20.15 26.89 36.50
C LEU A 186 -19.86 25.74 35.50
N ARG A 187 -19.62 26.03 34.22
CA ARG A 187 -19.21 25.01 33.22
C ARG A 187 -18.05 25.40 32.31
N THR A 188 -17.28 26.44 32.67
CA THR A 188 -16.08 26.89 31.95
C THR A 188 -14.77 26.29 32.48
N LEU A 189 -14.82 25.19 33.23
CA LEU A 189 -13.62 24.49 33.72
C LEU A 189 -13.30 23.18 32.98
N TRP A 190 -14.07 22.80 31.97
CA TRP A 190 -13.83 21.56 31.19
C TRP A 190 -13.36 21.80 29.75
N LEU A 191 -13.12 23.05 29.34
CA LEU A 191 -12.66 23.40 27.98
C LEU A 191 -11.19 23.83 27.89
N GLU A 192 -10.47 23.96 29.01
CA GLU A 192 -9.01 24.13 29.02
C GLU A 192 -8.24 22.79 29.02
N ALA A 193 -8.91 21.67 29.36
CA ALA A 193 -8.26 20.36 29.46
C ALA A 193 -8.09 19.64 28.10
N LEU A 194 -8.74 20.09 27.03
CA LEU A 194 -8.68 19.42 25.71
C LEU A 194 -7.72 20.08 24.70
N PHE A 195 -7.10 21.22 25.03
CA PHE A 195 -6.19 21.93 24.13
C PHE A 195 -4.69 21.66 24.37
N ALA A 196 -4.34 20.80 25.35
CA ALA A 196 -2.95 20.54 25.74
C ALA A 196 -2.31 19.28 25.11
N HIS A 197 -2.89 18.68 24.07
CA HIS A 197 -2.33 17.47 23.43
C HIS A 197 -2.05 17.60 21.92
N THR A 198 -1.68 18.80 21.48
CA THR A 198 -0.93 19.01 20.23
C THR A 198 0.48 19.48 20.54
N SER A 199 1.34 18.55 20.96
CA SER A 199 2.79 18.68 20.90
C SER A 199 3.37 17.34 20.43
N VAL A 200 3.33 17.13 19.13
CA VAL A 200 4.00 16.03 18.44
C VAL A 200 5.46 16.46 18.27
N ASP A 201 6.31 16.28 19.29
CA ASP A 201 7.76 16.59 19.15
C ASP A 201 8.68 15.81 20.13
N CYS A 202 8.28 14.64 20.65
CA CYS A 202 9.15 13.91 21.60
C CYS A 202 9.23 12.38 21.44
N LEU A 203 8.87 11.81 20.28
CA LEU A 203 8.93 10.35 20.05
C LEU A 203 9.68 9.93 18.77
N TYR A 204 10.71 10.68 18.38
CA TYR A 204 11.64 10.27 17.31
C TYR A 204 13.10 10.10 17.76
N ALA A 205 13.35 10.05 19.07
CA ALA A 205 14.70 10.03 19.63
C ALA A 205 14.92 8.89 20.65
N THR A 206 14.48 7.65 20.36
CA THR A 206 14.83 6.52 21.26
C THR A 206 14.83 5.12 20.64
N LYS A 207 15.13 4.92 19.35
CA LYS A 207 15.28 3.53 18.85
C LYS A 207 16.22 3.28 17.66
N HIS A 208 17.35 3.97 17.62
CA HIS A 208 18.53 3.47 16.88
C HIS A 208 19.80 3.75 17.70
N ARG A 209 19.99 3.03 18.81
CA ARG A 209 21.34 2.74 19.30
C ARG A 209 21.83 1.51 18.55
N ILE A 210 22.27 1.75 17.32
CA ILE A 210 23.34 0.96 16.71
C ILE A 210 24.48 1.00 17.73
N VAL A 211 25.07 -0.14 18.04
CA VAL A 211 26.34 -0.22 18.79
C VAL A 211 27.44 -0.18 17.74
N PRO A 212 28.17 0.93 17.54
CA PRO A 212 29.51 0.85 17.03
C PRO A 212 30.47 0.59 18.19
N SER A 213 31.32 -0.39 17.95
CA SER A 213 32.62 -0.62 18.57
C SER A 213 33.33 0.69 18.97
N ALA A 214 34.12 0.58 20.04
CA ALA A 214 34.95 1.63 20.63
C ALA A 214 35.71 2.50 19.60
N GLU A 215 35.99 3.74 20.03
CA GLU A 215 36.79 4.81 19.39
C GLU A 215 36.00 5.89 18.64
N TYR A 216 35.58 6.95 19.35
CA TYR A 216 35.97 8.35 19.08
C TYR A 216 35.26 9.32 20.04
N LYS A 217 35.97 9.78 21.07
CA LYS A 217 35.60 10.95 21.89
C LYS A 217 36.36 12.15 21.32
N ALA A 218 35.67 13.10 20.70
CA ALA A 218 35.99 14.52 20.74
C ALA A 218 35.04 15.31 19.82
N SER A 219 34.70 16.53 20.26
CA SER A 219 34.00 17.57 19.49
C SER A 219 32.47 17.62 19.63
N LEU A 220 32.01 18.00 20.83
CA LEU A 220 30.70 18.62 21.01
C LEU A 220 30.75 19.67 22.14
N ILE A 221 31.60 20.70 22.01
CA ILE A 221 31.54 21.91 22.85
C ILE A 221 31.90 23.12 21.97
N HIS A 222 30.98 23.52 21.10
CA HIS A 222 30.91 24.91 20.66
C HIS A 222 29.50 25.19 20.14
N SER A 223 28.96 26.35 20.54
CA SER A 223 27.71 26.94 20.09
C SER A 223 26.44 26.57 20.86
N ASN A 224 26.39 26.98 22.13
CA ASN A 224 25.14 27.42 22.77
C ASN A 224 25.37 28.82 23.34
N SER A 225 25.53 29.80 22.44
CA SER A 225 25.41 31.22 22.73
C SER A 225 24.37 31.79 21.77
N CYS A 226 23.10 31.72 22.17
CA CYS A 226 22.07 32.62 21.70
C CYS A 226 20.84 32.58 22.64
N ARG A 227 20.81 33.61 23.48
CA ARG A 227 19.66 34.52 23.61
C ARG A 227 18.47 34.01 24.44
N ALA A 228 18.69 33.99 25.76
CA ALA A 228 17.66 34.37 26.71
C ALA A 228 17.53 35.91 26.70
N HIS A 229 16.44 36.42 26.14
CA HIS A 229 15.96 37.77 26.40
C HIS A 229 14.44 37.74 26.25
N GLU A 230 13.71 37.52 27.35
CA GLU A 230 12.44 38.17 27.69
C GLU A 230 11.92 37.68 29.05
N ARG A 231 12.05 38.60 30.02
CA ARG A 231 11.40 38.70 31.34
C ARG A 231 11.81 37.72 32.44
#